data_AF-A0A1S9RNB1-F1
#
_entry.id   AF-A0A1S9RNB1-F1
#
_cell.length_a   1.000
_cell.length_b   1.000
_cell.length_c   1.000
_cell.angle_alpha   90.00
_cell.angle_beta   90.00
_cell.angle_gamma   90.00
#
_symmetry.space_group_name_H-M   'P 1'
#
loop_
_entity.id
_entity.type
_entity.pdbx_description
1 polymer ?
#
loop_
_entity_poly.entity_id
_entity_poly.type
_entity_poly.pdbx_seq_one_letter_code
_entity_poly.pdbx_strand_id
1 'polypeptide(L)'
;MFDFLSSKHEPNGRPRDSIDATSGLEKLPSASDKINTEKKSLEAKIFCLYHLAWLGIYQVHDENGRDHATRLAELFEGAGMSSYVDNSKQELSDHYRKNRGIYTGAESCVLNPLWTALAKKGLRSLKLFEGLSITSLEAVIELLEAYVKEVTSVNTLYQVLRELQVGFRTPTEGDEQAVLKQFVPVANHFAKRLLHLDARLKVLVSDMEDEFWNEYGAAKGRDGWFVHYAVFPPSSARAGKKTSPMSSSKA
;
A
#
# COMPACT_ATOMS: atom_id res chain seq x y z
N MET A 1 -72.82 5.90 29.57
CA MET A 1 -74.21 5.60 29.99
C MET A 1 -74.92 5.04 28.76
N PHE A 2 -75.55 3.87 28.89
CA PHE A 2 -76.19 3.01 27.87
C PHE A 2 -75.21 2.16 27.02
N ASP A 3 -74.98 0.87 27.33
CA ASP A 3 -75.83 -0.35 27.27
C ASP A 3 -75.84 -0.97 25.85
N PHE A 4 -75.20 -2.14 25.62
CA PHE A 4 -75.70 -3.52 25.78
C PHE A 4 -76.97 -3.78 24.94
N LEU A 5 -76.93 -4.50 23.81
CA LEU A 5 -77.10 -5.97 23.59
C LEU A 5 -77.25 -6.14 22.04
N SER A 6 -76.87 -7.21 21.34
CA SER A 6 -77.32 -8.60 21.49
C SER A 6 -76.53 -9.45 20.46
N SER A 7 -75.79 -10.46 20.88
CA SER A 7 -76.18 -11.89 20.89
C SER A 7 -76.23 -12.58 19.52
N LYS A 8 -75.28 -13.52 19.30
CA LYS A 8 -75.57 -14.95 19.15
C LYS A 8 -74.27 -15.79 19.20
N HIS A 9 -74.15 -16.60 20.24
CA HIS A 9 -73.27 -17.77 20.39
C HIS A 9 -73.91 -18.96 19.59
N GLU A 10 -73.18 -19.61 18.67
CA GLU A 10 -72.43 -20.89 18.79
C GLU A 10 -73.32 -22.17 18.68
N PRO A 11 -72.82 -23.39 18.33
CA PRO A 11 -71.41 -23.86 18.36
C PRO A 11 -70.93 -24.82 17.23
N ASN A 12 -69.63 -25.16 17.32
CA ASN A 12 -68.97 -26.45 17.02
C ASN A 12 -68.61 -26.88 15.59
N GLY A 13 -67.29 -26.90 15.34
CA GLY A 13 -66.64 -27.73 14.32
C GLY A 13 -65.15 -27.40 14.13
N ARG A 14 -64.27 -27.82 15.07
CA ARG A 14 -62.82 -28.02 14.79
C ARG A 14 -62.64 -29.37 14.06
N PRO A 15 -61.64 -29.52 13.18
CA PRO A 15 -60.24 -29.78 13.57
C PRO A 15 -59.26 -28.82 12.85
N ARG A 16 -58.29 -28.22 13.53
CA ARG A 16 -56.91 -28.73 13.78
C ARG A 16 -56.11 -29.01 12.49
N ASP A 17 -54.98 -28.30 12.44
CA ASP A 17 -53.71 -28.63 11.78
C ASP A 17 -53.53 -28.23 10.31
N SER A 18 -52.95 -27.03 10.11
CA SER A 18 -51.74 -26.85 9.29
C SER A 18 -51.21 -25.43 9.50
N ILE A 19 -50.38 -25.27 10.52
CA ILE A 19 -49.49 -24.11 10.62
C ILE A 19 -48.32 -24.47 9.71
N ASP A 20 -48.32 -23.93 8.49
CA ASP A 20 -47.10 -23.88 7.66
C ASP A 20 -46.12 -22.90 8.31
N ALA A 21 -45.50 -23.39 9.39
CA ALA A 21 -44.27 -22.88 9.93
C ALA A 21 -43.12 -23.58 9.20
N THR A 22 -42.99 -23.38 7.89
CA THR A 22 -41.67 -23.47 7.26
C THR A 22 -40.88 -22.24 7.66
N SER A 23 -40.40 -22.33 8.90
CA SER A 23 -39.22 -21.67 9.41
C SER A 23 -38.25 -21.30 8.28
N GLY A 24 -38.00 -20.00 8.16
CA GLY A 24 -36.77 -19.51 7.56
C GLY A 24 -35.61 -20.03 8.38
N LEU A 25 -35.17 -21.25 8.11
CA LEU A 25 -33.86 -21.73 8.50
C LEU A 25 -32.87 -20.87 7.73
N GLU A 26 -32.43 -19.76 8.35
CA GLU A 26 -31.14 -19.17 8.03
C GLU A 26 -30.12 -20.30 8.10
N LYS A 27 -29.69 -20.74 6.91
CA LYS A 27 -28.73 -21.81 6.74
C LYS A 27 -27.45 -21.33 7.42
N LEU A 28 -27.16 -21.85 8.61
CA LEU A 28 -25.95 -21.53 9.36
C LEU A 28 -24.75 -21.68 8.41
N PRO A 29 -23.88 -20.66 8.31
CA PRO A 29 -22.79 -20.68 7.34
C PRO A 29 -21.91 -21.92 7.61
N SER A 30 -21.63 -22.67 6.54
CA SER A 30 -20.78 -23.86 6.65
C SER A 30 -19.38 -23.46 7.13
N ALA A 31 -18.62 -24.41 7.68
CA ALA A 31 -17.25 -24.13 8.10
C ALA A 31 -16.38 -23.58 6.96
N SER A 32 -16.63 -24.01 5.71
CA SER A 32 -15.99 -23.48 4.51
C SER A 32 -16.40 -22.04 4.22
N ASP A 33 -17.68 -21.70 4.40
CA ASP A 33 -18.17 -20.32 4.23
C ASP A 33 -17.55 -19.37 5.25
N LYS A 34 -17.36 -19.83 6.50
CA LYS A 34 -16.70 -19.05 7.55
C LYS A 34 -15.24 -18.76 7.21
N ILE A 35 -14.47 -19.77 6.80
CA ILE A 35 -13.06 -19.62 6.40
C ILE A 35 -12.93 -18.68 5.18
N ASN A 36 -13.81 -18.82 4.19
CA ASN A 36 -13.80 -17.94 3.02
C ASN A 36 -14.15 -16.49 3.37
N THR A 37 -15.04 -16.28 4.34
CA THR A 37 -15.38 -14.93 4.82
C THR A 37 -14.22 -14.30 5.59
N GLU A 38 -13.55 -15.09 6.42
CA GLU A 38 -12.35 -14.66 7.16
C GLU A 38 -11.21 -14.27 6.22
N LYS A 39 -10.88 -15.10 5.23
CA LYS A 39 -9.85 -14.77 4.23
C LYS A 39 -10.15 -13.47 3.49
N LYS A 40 -11.40 -13.26 3.05
CA LYS A 40 -11.81 -12.00 2.41
C LYS A 40 -11.67 -10.79 3.34
N SER A 41 -11.97 -10.96 4.63
CA SER A 41 -11.78 -9.90 5.62
C SER A 41 -10.30 -9.54 5.79
N LEU A 42 -9.41 -10.54 5.82
CA LEU A 42 -7.96 -10.33 5.88
C LEU A 42 -7.43 -9.64 4.62
N GLU A 43 -7.87 -10.06 3.43
CA GLU A 43 -7.53 -9.41 2.16
C GLU A 43 -7.95 -7.93 2.13
N ALA A 44 -9.17 -7.62 2.59
CA ALA A 44 -9.63 -6.24 2.69
C ALA A 44 -8.76 -5.41 3.66
N LYS A 45 -8.33 -6.00 4.79
CA LYS A 45 -7.40 -5.37 5.73
C LYS A 45 -6.03 -5.13 5.09
N ILE A 46 -5.50 -6.10 4.34
CA ILE A 46 -4.26 -5.98 3.57
C ILE A 46 -4.36 -4.79 2.61
N PHE A 47 -5.44 -4.67 1.85
CA PHE A 47 -5.62 -3.57 0.89
C PHE A 47 -5.66 -2.21 1.58
N CYS A 48 -6.36 -2.10 2.72
CA CYS A 48 -6.40 -0.87 3.51
C CYS A 48 -5.01 -0.48 4.04
N LEU A 49 -4.30 -1.41 4.68
CA LEU A 49 -2.97 -1.16 5.21
C LEU A 49 -1.95 -0.84 4.11
N TYR A 50 -2.05 -1.54 2.97
CA TYR A 50 -1.23 -1.25 1.80
C TYR A 50 -1.42 0.18 1.32
N HIS A 51 -2.67 0.61 1.17
CA HIS A 51 -2.99 1.97 0.73
C HIS A 51 -2.40 3.02 1.69
N LEU A 52 -2.57 2.83 3.00
CA LEU A 52 -2.04 3.72 4.03
C LEU A 52 -0.51 3.78 3.99
N ALA A 53 0.16 2.63 3.93
CA ALA A 53 1.62 2.58 3.88
C ALA A 53 2.17 3.18 2.57
N TRP A 54 1.51 2.90 1.45
CA TRP A 54 1.93 3.40 0.13
C TRP A 54 1.88 4.93 0.06
N LEU A 55 0.75 5.52 0.43
CA LEU A 55 0.56 6.97 0.44
C LEU A 55 1.25 7.66 1.62
N GLY A 56 1.60 6.93 2.68
CA GLY A 56 2.31 7.50 3.82
C GLY A 56 3.83 7.49 3.67
N ILE A 57 4.38 6.60 2.83
CA ILE A 57 5.84 6.41 2.68
C ILE A 57 6.34 6.84 1.32
N TYR A 58 5.63 6.50 0.25
CA TYR A 58 6.16 6.63 -1.11
C TYR A 58 5.51 7.73 -1.93
N GLN A 59 4.19 7.94 -1.85
CA GLN A 59 3.48 8.89 -2.71
C GLN A 59 2.73 9.97 -1.94
N VAL A 60 2.84 11.22 -2.40
CA VAL A 60 2.10 12.34 -1.82
C VAL A 60 0.71 12.42 -2.47
N HIS A 61 -0.34 12.44 -1.65
CA HIS A 61 -1.76 12.62 -2.01
C HIS A 61 -2.41 11.44 -2.76
N ASP A 62 -1.85 11.00 -3.89
CA ASP A 62 -2.41 9.90 -4.70
C ASP A 62 -1.31 9.10 -5.44
N GLU A 63 -1.67 8.00 -6.11
CA GLU A 63 -0.73 7.10 -6.81
C GLU A 63 0.13 7.81 -7.87
N ASN A 64 -0.43 8.82 -8.53
CA ASN A 64 0.21 9.60 -9.60
C ASN A 64 0.82 10.92 -9.10
N GLY A 65 0.70 11.18 -7.80
CA GLY A 65 1.23 12.36 -7.14
C GLY A 65 2.75 12.41 -7.13
N ARG A 66 3.28 13.52 -6.62
CA ARG A 66 4.72 13.67 -6.39
C ARG A 66 5.14 12.63 -5.33
N ASP A 67 6.31 12.01 -5.49
CA ASP A 67 6.78 11.08 -4.46
C ASP A 67 7.39 11.81 -3.24
N HIS A 68 7.34 11.15 -2.08
CA HIS A 68 7.90 11.70 -0.85
C HIS A 68 9.40 11.96 -0.95
N ALA A 69 10.11 11.12 -1.70
CA ALA A 69 11.54 11.27 -1.96
C ALA A 69 11.88 12.61 -2.61
N THR A 70 11.15 12.99 -3.66
CA THR A 70 11.34 14.26 -4.38
C THR A 70 11.08 15.43 -3.45
N ARG A 71 9.97 15.41 -2.71
CA ARG A 71 9.62 16.52 -1.82
C ARG A 71 10.58 16.67 -0.64
N LEU A 72 11.11 15.56 -0.12
CA LEU A 72 12.16 15.59 0.91
C LEU A 72 13.48 16.13 0.35
N ALA A 73 13.85 15.78 -0.88
CA ALA A 73 15.04 16.32 -1.53
C ALA A 73 14.95 17.84 -1.74
N GLU A 74 13.80 18.33 -2.23
CA GLU A 74 13.55 19.78 -2.39
C GLU A 74 13.68 20.53 -1.05
N LEU A 75 13.15 19.97 0.04
CA LEU A 75 13.28 20.56 1.38
C LEU A 75 14.70 20.46 1.91
N PHE A 76 15.42 19.38 1.60
CA PHE A 76 16.82 19.21 2.00
C PHE A 76 17.70 20.28 1.35
N GLU A 77 17.49 20.55 0.05
CA GLU A 77 18.15 21.65 -0.66
C GLU A 77 17.76 23.02 -0.08
N GLY A 78 16.47 23.26 0.19
CA GLY A 78 15.97 24.50 0.82
C GLY A 78 16.45 24.73 2.26
N ALA A 79 16.92 23.68 2.93
CA ALA A 79 17.58 23.76 4.24
C ALA A 79 19.08 24.13 4.14
N GLY A 80 19.54 24.52 2.94
CA GLY A 80 20.89 25.01 2.71
C GLY A 80 21.88 23.98 2.18
N MET A 81 21.41 22.77 1.85
CA MET A 81 22.28 21.66 1.43
C MET A 81 22.53 21.58 -0.08
N SER A 82 22.24 22.64 -0.84
CA SER A 82 22.42 22.65 -2.30
C SER A 82 23.89 22.49 -2.73
N SER A 83 24.84 22.89 -1.88
CA SER A 83 26.29 22.70 -2.06
C SER A 83 26.71 21.23 -2.16
N TYR A 84 25.91 20.33 -1.59
CA TYR A 84 26.14 18.88 -1.59
C TYR A 84 25.56 18.17 -2.81
N VAL A 85 24.88 18.89 -3.70
CA VAL A 85 24.26 18.33 -4.91
C VAL A 85 25.17 18.57 -6.10
N ASP A 86 25.81 17.52 -6.60
CA ASP A 86 26.56 17.59 -7.86
C ASP A 86 25.60 17.52 -9.06
N ASN A 87 25.34 18.68 -9.65
CA ASN A 87 24.51 18.87 -10.83
C ASN A 87 25.30 18.78 -12.15
N SER A 88 26.61 18.46 -12.13
CA SER A 88 27.46 18.44 -13.33
C SER A 88 26.99 17.46 -14.42
N LYS A 89 26.19 16.45 -14.07
CA LYS A 89 25.59 15.49 -15.02
C LYS A 89 24.15 15.82 -15.41
N GLN A 90 23.54 16.83 -14.78
CA GLN A 90 22.13 17.18 -14.95
C GLN A 90 21.91 18.11 -16.15
N GLU A 91 22.93 18.86 -16.56
CA GLU A 91 22.90 19.79 -17.71
C GLU A 91 22.77 19.09 -19.08
N LEU A 92 22.83 17.74 -19.15
CA LEU A 92 22.82 16.99 -20.42
C LEU A 92 21.51 16.23 -20.72
N SER A 93 20.49 16.32 -19.87
CA SER A 93 19.26 15.53 -20.08
C SER A 93 18.01 16.13 -19.45
N ASP A 94 17.36 17.05 -20.17
CA ASP A 94 16.00 17.54 -19.90
C ASP A 94 14.90 16.44 -19.93
N HIS A 95 15.27 15.19 -20.24
CA HIS A 95 14.30 14.10 -20.41
C HIS A 95 14.13 13.15 -19.21
N TYR A 96 14.90 13.31 -18.13
CA TYR A 96 14.80 12.44 -16.96
C TYR A 96 14.54 13.22 -15.68
N ARG A 97 13.26 13.46 -15.43
CA ARG A 97 12.62 13.76 -14.13
C ARG A 97 12.85 12.66 -13.06
N LYS A 98 13.89 11.83 -13.21
CA LYS A 98 14.24 10.66 -12.39
C LYS A 98 15.65 10.71 -11.81
N ASN A 99 16.50 11.64 -12.24
CA ASN A 99 17.87 11.74 -11.73
C ASN A 99 17.92 12.85 -10.68
N ARG A 100 17.79 12.43 -9.42
CA ARG A 100 18.25 13.18 -8.25
C ARG A 100 19.72 13.50 -8.47
N GLY A 101 20.16 14.74 -8.18
CA GLY A 101 21.57 15.09 -8.26
C GLY A 101 22.41 14.11 -7.44
N ILE A 102 23.65 13.89 -7.85
CA ILE A 102 24.53 12.97 -7.14
C ILE A 102 25.00 13.71 -5.88
N TYR A 103 24.56 13.25 -4.71
CA TYR A 103 25.07 13.81 -3.46
C TYR A 103 26.54 13.38 -3.33
N THR A 104 27.45 14.35 -3.21
CA THR A 104 28.89 14.09 -3.07
C THR A 104 29.35 14.36 -1.63
N GLY A 105 30.51 13.82 -1.22
CA GLY A 105 31.04 13.95 0.14
C GLY A 105 30.77 12.74 1.06
N ALA A 106 31.27 12.80 2.30
CA ALA A 106 31.08 11.75 3.30
C ALA A 106 29.60 11.61 3.70
N GLU A 107 28.84 12.70 3.61
CA GLU A 107 27.42 12.83 3.90
C GLU A 107 26.54 12.12 2.86
N SER A 108 27.08 11.85 1.66
CA SER A 108 26.47 10.98 0.65
C SER A 108 26.23 9.57 1.18
N CYS A 109 27.10 9.05 2.07
CA CYS A 109 26.96 7.71 2.62
C CYS A 109 25.72 7.54 3.52
N VAL A 110 25.18 8.66 4.01
CA VAL A 110 23.99 8.74 4.87
C VAL A 110 22.71 8.92 4.04
N LEU A 111 22.77 9.80 3.04
CA LEU A 111 21.60 10.15 2.22
C LEU A 111 21.29 9.08 1.16
N ASN A 112 22.33 8.41 0.64
CA ASN A 112 22.15 7.34 -0.34
C ASN A 112 21.24 6.21 0.17
N PRO A 113 21.40 5.68 1.41
CA PRO A 113 20.44 4.74 2.00
C PRO A 113 19.00 5.24 1.99
N LEU A 114 18.74 6.48 2.43
CA LEU A 114 17.39 7.06 2.47
C LEU A 114 16.78 7.12 1.07
N TRP A 115 17.52 7.73 0.13
CA TRP A 115 17.07 7.89 -1.24
C TRP A 115 16.85 6.56 -1.93
N THR A 116 17.73 5.60 -1.71
CA THR A 116 17.60 4.23 -2.21
C THR A 116 16.36 3.55 -1.65
N ALA A 117 16.11 3.65 -0.34
CA ALA A 117 14.95 3.03 0.30
C ALA A 117 13.63 3.58 -0.26
N LEU A 118 13.53 4.90 -0.38
CA LEU A 118 12.33 5.54 -0.95
C LEU A 118 12.19 5.30 -2.48
N ALA A 119 13.32 5.20 -3.21
CA ALA A 119 13.32 4.94 -4.66
C ALA A 119 12.78 3.56 -5.01
N LYS A 120 13.16 2.55 -4.21
CA LYS A 120 12.88 1.15 -4.48
C LYS A 120 11.39 0.85 -4.46
N LYS A 121 10.61 1.62 -3.67
CA LYS A 121 9.17 1.43 -3.48
C LYS A 121 8.85 -0.04 -3.20
N GLY A 122 9.50 -0.63 -2.19
CA GLY A 122 9.51 -2.08 -1.93
C GLY A 122 8.11 -2.70 -1.91
N LEU A 123 7.13 -2.04 -1.30
CA LEU A 123 5.73 -2.47 -1.30
C LEU A 123 5.15 -2.73 -2.70
N ARG A 124 5.70 -2.16 -3.77
CA ARG A 124 5.24 -2.43 -5.13
C ARG A 124 5.43 -3.89 -5.55
N SER A 125 6.35 -4.61 -4.92
CA SER A 125 6.58 -6.04 -5.19
C SER A 125 5.67 -6.98 -4.38
N LEU A 126 4.79 -6.47 -3.52
CA LEU A 126 3.86 -7.32 -2.78
C LEU A 126 2.89 -8.00 -3.75
N LYS A 127 2.93 -9.32 -3.77
CA LYS A 127 2.13 -10.21 -4.60
C LYS A 127 1.38 -11.17 -3.69
N LEU A 128 0.09 -11.37 -3.94
CA LEU A 128 -0.73 -12.37 -3.26
C LEU A 128 -1.07 -13.49 -4.24
N PHE A 129 -1.36 -14.67 -3.69
CA PHE A 129 -1.64 -15.88 -4.45
C PHE A 129 -3.01 -16.43 -4.05
N GLU A 130 -3.65 -17.14 -4.99
CA GLU A 130 -4.94 -17.75 -4.73
C GLU A 130 -4.75 -18.90 -3.76
N GLY A 131 -5.62 -19.00 -2.75
CA GLY A 131 -5.62 -20.13 -1.82
C GLY A 131 -4.73 -19.96 -0.58
N LEU A 132 -3.92 -18.90 -0.48
CA LEU A 132 -3.03 -18.65 0.67
C LEU A 132 -3.69 -18.92 2.02
N SER A 133 -2.93 -19.52 2.93
CA SER A 133 -3.35 -19.78 4.31
C SER A 133 -3.64 -18.47 5.06
N ILE A 134 -4.47 -18.61 6.10
CA ILE A 134 -4.77 -17.51 7.02
C ILE A 134 -3.47 -16.98 7.65
N THR A 135 -2.57 -17.86 8.06
CA THR A 135 -1.26 -17.52 8.64
C THR A 135 -0.44 -16.62 7.72
N SER A 136 -0.39 -16.92 6.41
CA SER A 136 0.34 -16.08 5.45
C SER A 136 -0.29 -14.72 5.26
N LEU A 137 -1.63 -14.64 5.21
CA LEU A 137 -2.35 -13.36 5.17
C LEU A 137 -2.12 -12.52 6.44
N GLU A 138 -2.10 -13.16 7.62
CA GLU A 138 -1.78 -12.51 8.90
C GLU A 138 -0.33 -12.00 8.94
N ALA A 139 0.63 -12.76 8.41
CA ALA A 139 2.02 -12.32 8.30
C ALA A 139 2.17 -11.10 7.37
N VAL A 140 1.42 -11.04 6.27
CA VAL A 140 1.36 -9.85 5.40
C VAL A 140 0.80 -8.66 6.16
N ILE A 141 -0.27 -8.85 6.93
CA ILE A 141 -0.88 -7.81 7.78
C ILE A 141 0.14 -7.28 8.79
N GLU A 142 0.83 -8.15 9.53
CA GLU A 142 1.84 -7.74 10.52
C GLU A 142 2.95 -6.90 9.88
N LEU A 143 3.44 -7.34 8.71
CA LEU A 143 4.46 -6.60 7.98
C LEU A 143 3.95 -5.23 7.50
N LEU A 144 2.72 -5.16 6.96
CA LEU A 144 2.14 -3.90 6.54
C LEU A 144 1.86 -2.95 7.71
N GLU A 145 1.43 -3.46 8.86
CA GLU A 145 1.32 -2.65 10.09
C GLU A 145 2.68 -2.08 10.52
N ALA A 146 3.76 -2.84 10.33
CA ALA A 146 5.11 -2.34 10.57
C ALA A 146 5.52 -1.23 9.59
N TYR A 147 5.14 -1.33 8.30
CA TYR A 147 5.30 -0.22 7.35
C TYR A 147 4.46 1.00 7.77
N VAL A 148 3.19 0.82 8.13
CA VAL A 148 2.30 1.93 8.55
C VAL A 148 2.90 2.72 9.72
N LYS A 149 3.59 2.05 10.66
CA LYS A 149 4.30 2.74 11.76
C LYS A 149 5.39 3.69 11.27
N GLU A 150 6.02 3.41 10.12
CA GLU A 150 7.06 4.26 9.54
C GLU A 150 6.54 5.52 8.86
N VAL A 151 5.23 5.64 8.63
CA VAL A 151 4.60 6.87 8.12
C VAL A 151 4.90 8.05 9.05
N THR A 152 4.90 7.81 10.37
CA THR A 152 5.27 8.84 11.36
C THR A 152 6.71 9.31 11.18
N SER A 153 7.64 8.41 10.83
CA SER A 153 9.04 8.78 10.58
C SER A 153 9.18 9.69 9.36
N VAL A 154 8.41 9.45 8.29
CA VAL A 154 8.37 10.36 7.12
C VAL A 154 7.88 11.75 7.52
N ASN A 155 6.86 11.84 8.38
CA ASN A 155 6.38 13.12 8.90
C ASN A 155 7.44 13.84 9.74
N THR A 156 8.20 13.11 10.57
CA THR A 156 9.33 13.68 11.34
C THR A 156 10.40 14.24 10.40
N LEU A 157 10.74 13.52 9.32
CA LEU A 157 11.70 14.02 8.32
C LEU A 157 11.24 15.33 7.70
N TYR A 158 9.95 15.43 7.35
CA TYR A 158 9.37 16.69 6.88
C TYR A 158 9.45 17.81 7.90
N GLN A 159 9.10 17.51 9.14
CA GLN A 159 9.10 18.51 10.20
C GLN A 159 10.50 19.09 10.41
N VAL A 160 11.51 18.24 10.58
CA VAL A 160 12.90 18.67 10.78
C VAL A 160 13.38 19.55 9.63
N LEU A 161 13.16 19.13 8.37
CA LEU A 161 13.61 19.93 7.23
C LEU A 161 12.86 21.26 7.11
N ARG A 162 11.56 21.31 7.46
CA ARG A 162 10.79 22.56 7.45
C ARG A 162 11.28 23.54 8.50
N GLU A 163 11.64 23.06 9.69
CA GLU A 163 12.19 23.89 10.76
C GLU A 163 13.58 24.44 10.42
N LEU A 164 14.33 23.73 9.57
CA LEU A 164 15.68 24.11 9.14
C LEU A 164 15.72 24.88 7.82
N GLN A 165 14.58 25.30 7.26
CA GLN A 165 14.58 26.07 6.00
C GLN A 165 15.34 27.40 6.15
N VAL A 166 16.24 27.65 5.21
CA VAL A 166 17.09 28.85 5.20
C VAL A 166 16.35 30.06 4.63
N GLY A 167 15.29 29.84 3.84
CA GLY A 167 14.54 30.90 3.18
C GLY A 167 15.27 31.44 1.95
N PHE A 168 15.32 32.76 1.78
CA PHE A 168 15.94 33.40 0.60
C PHE A 168 17.38 33.90 0.82
N ARG A 169 17.96 33.70 2.00
CA ARG A 169 19.36 34.08 2.26
C ARG A 169 20.32 33.01 1.78
N THR A 170 21.58 33.38 1.59
CA THR A 170 22.65 32.41 1.34
C THR A 170 22.79 31.46 2.54
N PRO A 171 22.84 30.13 2.30
CA PRO A 171 23.17 29.16 3.33
C PRO A 171 24.55 29.44 3.96
N THR A 172 24.65 29.18 5.25
CA THR A 172 25.89 29.26 6.02
C THR A 172 26.33 27.86 6.45
N GLU A 173 27.60 27.69 6.78
CA GLU A 173 28.11 26.43 7.34
C GLU A 173 27.33 26.01 8.60
N GLY A 174 26.86 26.98 9.40
CA GLY A 174 26.02 26.70 10.56
C GLY A 174 24.67 26.04 10.22
N ASP A 175 24.09 26.38 9.07
CA ASP A 175 22.84 25.77 8.60
C ASP A 175 23.08 24.34 8.15
N GLU A 176 24.15 24.12 7.37
CA GLU A 176 24.55 22.79 6.92
C GLU A 176 24.81 21.87 8.12
N GLN A 177 25.57 22.34 9.11
CA GLN A 177 25.83 21.60 10.35
C GLN A 177 24.55 21.31 11.14
N ALA A 178 23.57 22.23 11.16
CA ALA A 178 22.28 21.99 11.81
C ALA A 178 21.52 20.83 11.13
N VAL A 179 21.51 20.79 9.79
CA VAL A 179 20.91 19.69 9.02
C VAL A 179 21.64 18.37 9.29
N LEU A 180 22.97 18.36 9.24
CA LEU A 180 23.76 17.15 9.51
C LEU A 180 23.58 16.63 10.95
N LYS A 181 23.35 17.52 11.91
CA LYS A 181 23.14 17.12 13.31
C LYS A 181 21.72 16.62 13.58
N GLN A 182 20.72 17.20 12.95
CA GLN A 182 19.30 16.96 13.30
C GLN A 182 18.58 16.03 12.32
N PHE A 183 18.79 16.20 11.02
CA PHE A 183 18.08 15.44 10.00
C PHE A 183 18.71 14.06 9.76
N VAL A 184 20.02 14.03 9.58
CA VAL A 184 20.78 12.82 9.20
C VAL A 184 20.56 11.63 10.14
N PRO A 185 20.58 11.77 11.49
CA PRO A 185 20.32 10.64 12.38
C PRO A 185 18.93 10.04 12.20
N VAL A 186 17.91 10.89 12.02
CA VAL A 186 16.52 10.49 11.80
C VAL A 186 16.37 9.79 10.45
N ALA A 187 16.95 10.38 9.40
CA ALA A 187 16.98 9.84 8.04
C ALA A 187 17.62 8.45 8.00
N ASN A 188 18.78 8.27 8.63
CA ASN A 188 19.48 6.99 8.69
C ASN A 188 18.67 5.91 9.41
N HIS A 189 18.08 6.24 10.55
CA HIS A 189 17.28 5.30 11.32
C HIS A 189 16.07 4.80 10.50
N PHE A 190 15.33 5.73 9.90
CA PHE A 190 14.21 5.41 9.02
C PHE A 190 14.65 4.59 7.80
N ALA A 191 15.73 4.98 7.12
CA ALA A 191 16.24 4.27 5.95
C ALA A 191 16.59 2.81 6.26
N LYS A 192 17.29 2.56 7.37
CA LYS A 192 17.64 1.20 7.81
C LYS A 192 16.40 0.35 8.07
N ARG A 193 15.40 0.91 8.76
CA ARG A 193 14.14 0.21 9.04
C ARG A 193 13.36 -0.08 7.77
N LEU A 194 13.24 0.88 6.87
CA LEU A 194 12.55 0.70 5.60
C LEU A 194 13.24 -0.37 4.73
N LEU A 195 14.57 -0.35 4.63
CA LEU A 195 15.33 -1.39 3.91
C LEU A 195 15.17 -2.77 4.54
N HIS A 196 15.10 -2.85 5.87
CA HIS A 196 14.84 -4.11 6.57
C HIS A 196 13.44 -4.63 6.28
N LEU A 197 12.42 -3.77 6.29
CA LEU A 197 11.05 -4.13 5.93
C LEU A 197 10.98 -4.60 4.47
N ASP A 198 11.66 -3.92 3.55
CA ASP A 198 11.74 -4.32 2.13
C ASP A 198 12.40 -5.70 1.97
N ALA A 199 13.40 -6.03 2.79
CA ALA A 199 14.02 -7.34 2.79
C ALA A 199 13.05 -8.41 3.34
N ARG A 200 12.35 -8.14 4.44
CA ARG A 200 11.34 -9.04 5.01
C ARG A 200 10.18 -9.28 4.06
N LEU A 201 9.75 -8.26 3.31
CA LEU A 201 8.72 -8.37 2.29
C LEU A 201 9.12 -9.37 1.20
N LYS A 202 10.38 -9.31 0.73
CA LYS A 202 10.87 -10.24 -0.29
C LYS A 202 10.84 -11.68 0.20
N VAL A 203 11.31 -11.93 1.42
CA VAL A 203 11.26 -13.25 2.04
C VAL A 203 9.82 -13.74 2.14
N LEU A 204 8.91 -12.90 2.66
CA LEU A 204 7.50 -13.26 2.80
C LEU A 204 6.82 -13.57 1.45
N VAL A 205 7.13 -12.81 0.40
CA VAL A 205 6.62 -13.10 -0.94
C VAL A 205 7.14 -14.45 -1.45
N SER A 206 8.42 -14.77 -1.22
CA SER A 206 8.97 -16.09 -1.56
C SER A 206 8.33 -17.22 -0.75
N ASP A 207 8.09 -17.03 0.55
CA ASP A 207 7.42 -18.03 1.40
C ASP A 207 5.99 -18.30 0.91
N MET A 208 5.26 -17.24 0.50
CA MET A 208 3.92 -17.36 -0.10
C MET A 208 3.95 -18.04 -1.49
N GLU A 209 4.99 -17.79 -2.28
CA GLU A 209 5.21 -18.49 -3.55
C GLU A 209 5.45 -19.99 -3.34
N ASP A 210 6.27 -20.34 -2.35
CA ASP A 210 6.56 -21.73 -1.99
C ASP A 210 5.30 -22.44 -1.44
N GLU A 211 4.54 -21.79 -0.56
CA GLU A 211 3.24 -22.30 -0.07
C GLU A 211 2.29 -22.60 -1.24
N PHE A 212 2.14 -21.61 -2.13
CA PHE A 212 1.31 -21.75 -3.32
C PHE A 212 1.77 -22.91 -4.21
N TRP A 213 3.08 -23.06 -4.41
CA TRP A 213 3.63 -24.14 -5.22
C TRP A 213 3.45 -25.52 -4.58
N ASN A 214 3.56 -25.61 -3.25
CA ASN A 214 3.35 -26.84 -2.51
C ASN A 214 1.89 -27.32 -2.57
N GLU A 215 0.92 -26.40 -2.62
CA GLU A 215 -0.50 -26.74 -2.66
C GLU A 215 -0.99 -27.05 -4.10
N TYR A 216 -0.57 -26.27 -5.10
CA TYR A 216 -1.13 -26.33 -6.45
C TYR A 216 -0.16 -26.87 -7.52
N GLY A 217 1.12 -27.06 -7.20
CA GLY A 217 2.15 -27.56 -8.11
C GLY A 217 2.42 -26.64 -9.31
N ALA A 218 3.06 -27.19 -10.35
CA ALA A 218 3.44 -26.46 -11.57
C ALA A 218 2.28 -26.17 -12.55
N ALA A 219 1.05 -26.06 -12.06
CA ALA A 219 -0.12 -25.82 -12.90
C ALA A 219 0.04 -24.49 -13.66
N LYS A 220 0.08 -24.56 -15.00
CA LYS A 220 0.25 -23.38 -15.87
C LYS A 220 -0.87 -22.36 -15.63
N GLY A 221 -0.48 -21.10 -15.45
CA GLY A 221 -1.40 -19.94 -15.52
C GLY A 221 -1.91 -19.40 -14.17
N ARG A 222 -1.46 -19.94 -13.04
CA ARG A 222 -1.73 -19.34 -11.73
C ARG A 222 -0.52 -18.54 -11.25
N ASP A 223 -0.37 -17.35 -11.80
CA ASP A 223 0.55 -16.35 -11.26
C ASP A 223 -0.19 -15.53 -10.19
N GLY A 224 0.46 -15.29 -9.05
CA GLY A 224 -0.08 -14.34 -8.07
C GLY A 224 -0.24 -12.94 -8.67
N TRP A 225 -1.03 -12.10 -8.01
CA TRP A 225 -1.34 -10.75 -8.46
C TRP A 225 -0.71 -9.70 -7.54
N PHE A 226 -0.26 -8.58 -8.11
CA PHE A 226 0.27 -7.48 -7.33
C PHE A 226 -0.86 -6.75 -6.61
N VAL A 227 -0.71 -6.60 -5.29
CA VAL A 227 -1.64 -5.84 -4.45
C VAL A 227 -1.77 -4.40 -4.95
N HIS A 228 -0.68 -3.83 -5.45
CA HIS A 228 -0.65 -2.50 -6.03
C HIS A 228 -1.77 -2.28 -7.07
N TYR A 229 -1.96 -3.21 -8.02
CA TYR A 229 -2.96 -3.04 -9.08
C TYR A 229 -4.39 -3.32 -8.62
N ALA A 230 -4.56 -4.02 -7.51
CA ALA A 230 -5.87 -4.18 -6.87
C ALA A 230 -6.29 -2.90 -6.12
N VAL A 231 -5.33 -2.25 -5.43
CA VAL A 231 -5.57 -1.01 -4.66
C VAL A 231 -5.62 0.22 -5.57
N PHE A 232 -4.79 0.27 -6.60
CA PHE A 232 -4.70 1.35 -7.57
C PHE A 232 -4.86 0.79 -9.00
N PRO A 233 -6.11 0.61 -9.46
CA PRO A 233 -6.38 0.09 -10.79
C PRO A 233 -5.85 1.06 -11.86
N PRO A 234 -5.13 0.57 -12.88
CA PRO A 234 -4.70 1.42 -13.97
C PRO A 234 -5.92 2.03 -14.66
N SER A 235 -5.96 3.36 -14.76
CA SER A 235 -7.06 4.06 -15.44
C SER A 235 -7.19 3.52 -16.88
N SER A 236 -8.38 3.02 -17.22
CA SER A 236 -8.72 2.43 -18.52
C SER A 236 -8.58 3.38 -19.71
N ALA A 237 -8.23 4.66 -19.49
CA ALA A 237 -7.90 5.64 -20.52
C ALA A 237 -6.65 5.29 -21.37
N ARG A 238 -5.87 4.24 -21.02
CA ARG A 238 -4.79 3.70 -21.87
C ARG A 238 -5.13 2.41 -22.62
N ALA A 239 -6.33 1.85 -22.45
CA ALA A 239 -6.80 0.66 -23.18
C ALA A 239 -7.42 0.99 -24.56
N GLY A 240 -7.08 2.16 -25.12
CA GLY A 240 -7.57 2.67 -26.41
C GLY A 240 -6.70 2.34 -27.62
N LYS A 241 -5.72 1.43 -27.52
CA LYS A 241 -5.13 0.79 -28.71
C LYS A 241 -5.68 -0.63 -28.81
N LYS A 242 -6.90 -0.72 -29.33
CA LYS A 242 -7.40 -1.94 -29.96
C LYS A 242 -6.38 -2.34 -31.03
N THR A 243 -5.66 -3.42 -30.82
CA THR A 243 -5.09 -4.18 -31.92
C THR A 243 -6.27 -4.71 -32.72
N SER A 244 -6.52 -4.12 -33.89
CA SER A 244 -7.42 -4.68 -34.89
C SER A 244 -6.98 -6.12 -35.21
N PRO A 245 -7.92 -7.04 -35.40
CA PRO A 245 -7.58 -8.39 -35.84
C PRO A 245 -7.05 -8.31 -37.27
N MET A 246 -5.85 -8.84 -37.51
CA MET A 246 -5.35 -9.05 -38.87
C MET A 246 -6.33 -9.98 -39.59
N SER A 247 -7.09 -9.42 -40.52
CA SER A 247 -7.83 -10.18 -41.51
C SER A 247 -6.85 -10.94 -42.39
N SER A 248 -7.15 -12.20 -42.57
CA SER A 248 -6.64 -13.04 -43.65
C SER A 248 -6.90 -12.35 -44.99
N SER A 249 -5.89 -12.22 -45.85
CA SER A 249 -6.10 -12.24 -47.29
C SER A 249 -4.90 -12.85 -47.99
N LYS A 250 -5.23 -13.79 -48.87
CA LYS A 250 -4.36 -14.57 -49.75
C LYS A 250 -3.64 -13.67 -50.76
N ALA A 251 -2.46 -14.11 -51.17
CA ALA A 251 -2.11 -14.33 -52.57
C ALA A 251 -1.25 -15.59 -52.64
#